data_AF-A0A1A8NW15-F1
#
_entry.id   AF-A0A1A8NW15-F1
#
_cell.length_a   1.000
_cell.length_b   1.000
_cell.length_c   1.000
_cell.angle_alpha   90.00
_cell.angle_beta   90.00
_cell.angle_gamma   90.00
#
_symmetry.space_group_name_H-M   'P 1'
#
loop_
_entity.id
_entity.type
_entity.pdbx_description
1 polymer ?
#
loop_
_entity_poly.entity_id
_entity_poly.type
_entity_poly.pdbx_seq_one_letter_code
_entity_poly.pdbx_strand_id
1 'polypeptide(L)'
;YMKSQTILRRHMAKCVWKHPPGDEVYRKGSISVFEVDGKKNKIYCQNLCLLAKLFLDHKTLYYDVEPFLFYVMTEADNTGCHLVGYFSKEKNSFLNYNVSCILTMPQYMRQGFGKMLIDFSYLLSKVEEKVGSPERPLSDLGLISYRSYWKEVLLRYMYNFQGKEISIKE
;
A
#
# COMPACT_ATOMS: atom_id res chain seq x y z
N TYR A 1 14.66 -9.12 -10.15
CA TYR A 1 15.65 -8.19 -10.73
C TYR A 1 16.65 -8.98 -11.56
N MET A 2 17.20 -8.40 -12.63
CA MET A 2 18.09 -9.09 -13.58
C MET A 2 19.24 -8.18 -13.98
N LYS A 3 20.41 -8.75 -14.34
CA LYS A 3 21.62 -7.99 -14.66
C LYS A 3 21.62 -7.35 -16.05
N SER A 4 20.78 -7.80 -16.98
CA SER A 4 20.77 -7.29 -18.36
C SER A 4 19.40 -7.38 -19.04
N GLN A 5 19.19 -6.53 -20.04
CA GLN A 5 17.96 -6.49 -20.83
C GLN A 5 17.71 -7.81 -21.57
N THR A 6 18.75 -8.49 -22.05
CA THR A 6 18.64 -9.80 -22.71
C THR A 6 18.11 -10.88 -21.76
N ILE A 7 18.52 -10.87 -20.49
CA ILE A 7 17.98 -11.79 -19.47
C ILE A 7 16.52 -11.43 -19.16
N LEU A 8 16.20 -10.13 -19.04
CA LEU A 8 14.84 -9.66 -18.80
C LEU A 8 13.87 -10.10 -19.92
N ARG A 9 14.24 -9.91 -21.20
CA ARG A 9 13.39 -10.34 -22.33
C ARG A 9 13.12 -11.85 -22.31
N ARG A 10 14.14 -12.66 -22.05
CA ARG A 10 13.99 -14.12 -21.91
C ARG A 10 13.10 -14.51 -20.74
N HIS A 11 13.17 -13.78 -19.63
CA HIS A 11 12.28 -13.98 -18.49
C HIS A 11 10.83 -13.62 -18.83
N MET A 12 10.59 -12.45 -19.44
CA MET A 12 9.24 -12.01 -19.83
C MET A 12 8.56 -12.98 -20.80
N ALA A 13 9.32 -13.61 -21.71
CA ALA A 13 8.78 -14.61 -22.63
C ALA A 13 8.30 -15.91 -21.94
N LYS A 14 8.73 -16.18 -20.70
CA LYS A 14 8.39 -17.39 -19.93
C LYS A 14 7.59 -17.10 -18.65
N CYS A 15 7.53 -15.83 -18.24
CA CYS A 15 6.90 -15.45 -16.99
C CYS A 15 5.38 -15.61 -17.10
N VAL A 16 4.82 -16.43 -16.23
CA VAL A 16 3.37 -16.70 -16.16
C VAL A 16 2.60 -15.63 -15.39
N TRP A 17 3.30 -14.79 -14.63
CA TRP A 17 2.67 -13.79 -13.75
C TRP A 17 2.20 -12.57 -14.55
N LYS A 18 0.93 -12.21 -14.38
CA LYS A 18 0.28 -11.04 -14.99
C LYS A 18 -0.26 -10.03 -13.98
N HIS A 19 -0.20 -10.38 -12.70
CA HIS A 19 -0.64 -9.58 -11.56
C HIS A 19 0.13 -10.04 -10.31
N PRO A 20 0.05 -9.30 -9.18
CA PRO A 20 0.59 -9.75 -7.90
C PRO A 20 0.02 -11.13 -7.49
N PRO A 21 0.78 -11.95 -6.74
CA PRO A 21 0.23 -13.15 -6.11
C PRO A 21 -0.76 -12.75 -4.99
N GLY A 22 -1.31 -13.75 -4.29
CA GLY A 22 -2.28 -13.51 -3.21
C GLY A 22 -3.69 -13.29 -3.73
N ASP A 23 -4.53 -12.73 -2.87
CA ASP A 23 -5.98 -12.63 -3.11
C ASP A 23 -6.35 -11.21 -3.55
N GLU A 24 -7.14 -11.09 -4.62
CA GLU A 24 -7.70 -9.81 -5.06
C GLU A 24 -8.83 -9.40 -4.10
N VAL A 25 -8.54 -8.50 -3.15
CA VAL A 25 -9.47 -8.07 -2.09
C VAL A 25 -10.26 -6.81 -2.43
N TYR A 26 -9.90 -6.14 -3.52
CA TYR A 26 -10.62 -4.97 -4.03
C TYR A 26 -10.50 -4.92 -5.56
N ARG A 27 -11.61 -4.60 -6.23
CA ARG A 27 -11.64 -4.28 -7.65
C ARG A 27 -12.68 -3.21 -7.96
N LYS A 28 -12.27 -2.14 -8.64
CA LYS A 28 -13.16 -1.13 -9.22
C LYS A 28 -12.59 -0.64 -10.55
N GLY A 29 -13.24 -1.01 -11.66
CA GLY A 29 -12.74 -0.69 -12.99
C GLY A 29 -11.36 -1.34 -13.22
N SER A 30 -10.38 -0.54 -13.64
CA SER A 30 -9.00 -0.99 -13.83
C SER A 30 -8.18 -1.08 -12.53
N ILE A 31 -8.70 -0.60 -11.39
CA ILE A 31 -7.95 -0.55 -10.13
C ILE A 31 -8.26 -1.79 -9.29
N SER A 32 -7.19 -2.49 -8.90
CA SER A 32 -7.26 -3.65 -8.02
C SER A 32 -6.28 -3.54 -6.85
N VAL A 33 -6.64 -4.13 -5.71
CA VAL A 33 -5.74 -4.31 -4.55
C VAL A 33 -5.62 -5.79 -4.22
N PHE A 34 -4.40 -6.29 -4.16
CA PHE A 34 -4.07 -7.66 -3.80
C PHE A 34 -3.53 -7.72 -2.37
N GLU A 35 -4.10 -8.60 -1.55
CA GLU A 35 -3.54 -8.94 -0.24
C GLU A 35 -2.54 -10.08 -0.39
N VAL A 36 -1.28 -9.80 -0.05
CA VAL A 36 -0.17 -10.74 -0.21
C VAL A 36 0.44 -11.05 1.16
N ASP A 37 0.29 -12.29 1.59
CA ASP A 37 0.94 -12.78 2.80
C ASP A 37 2.46 -12.99 2.57
N GLY A 38 3.30 -12.28 3.33
CA GLY A 38 4.75 -12.37 3.24
C GLY A 38 5.34 -13.74 3.59
N LYS A 39 4.65 -14.54 4.41
CA LYS A 39 5.03 -15.93 4.71
C LYS A 39 4.72 -16.87 3.54
N LYS A 40 3.59 -16.68 2.86
CA LYS A 40 3.19 -17.50 1.71
C LYS A 40 3.96 -17.13 0.44
N ASN A 41 4.24 -15.85 0.23
CA ASN A 41 4.86 -15.32 -0.99
C ASN A 41 6.20 -14.62 -0.72
N LYS A 42 7.06 -15.27 0.08
CA LYS A 42 8.32 -14.70 0.60
C LYS A 42 9.19 -14.02 -0.48
N ILE A 43 9.44 -14.70 -1.60
CA ILE A 43 10.30 -14.17 -2.69
C ILE A 43 9.71 -12.90 -3.31
N TYR A 44 8.39 -12.87 -3.54
CA TYR A 44 7.72 -11.70 -4.09
C TYR A 44 7.83 -10.50 -3.13
N CYS A 45 7.51 -10.71 -1.85
CA CYS A 45 7.55 -9.67 -0.83
C CYS A 45 8.98 -9.15 -0.57
N GLN A 46 10.00 -10.02 -0.59
CA GLN A 46 11.40 -9.60 -0.50
C GLN A 46 11.81 -8.73 -1.69
N ASN A 47 11.46 -9.14 -2.93
CA ASN A 47 11.73 -8.34 -4.12
C ASN A 47 11.01 -6.98 -4.07
N LEU A 48 9.77 -6.94 -3.58
CA LEU A 48 9.01 -5.71 -3.38
C LEU A 48 9.67 -4.80 -2.34
N CYS A 49 10.13 -5.36 -1.21
CA CYS A 49 10.85 -4.61 -0.19
C CYS A 49 12.17 -4.03 -0.69
N LEU A 50 12.95 -4.80 -1.46
CA LEU A 50 14.19 -4.33 -2.07
C LEU A 50 13.93 -3.20 -3.07
N LEU A 51 12.89 -3.33 -3.91
CA LEU A 51 12.46 -2.26 -4.81
C LEU A 51 12.05 -1.01 -4.02
N ALA A 52 11.27 -1.17 -2.96
CA ALA A 52 10.80 -0.06 -2.15
C ALA A 52 11.92 0.68 -1.42
N LYS A 53 12.96 -0.04 -0.99
CA LYS A 53 14.14 0.54 -0.31
C LYS A 53 14.89 1.56 -1.16
N LEU A 54 14.77 1.48 -2.49
CA LEU A 54 15.32 2.48 -3.42
C LEU A 54 14.65 3.86 -3.29
N PHE A 55 13.44 3.90 -2.73
CA PHE A 55 12.61 5.12 -2.62
C PHE A 55 12.22 5.47 -1.19
N LEU A 56 12.56 4.61 -0.22
CA LEU A 56 12.27 4.78 1.21
C LEU A 56 13.55 4.71 2.03
N ASP A 57 13.97 5.85 2.57
CA ASP A 57 15.20 5.95 3.35
C ASP A 57 15.12 5.19 4.67
N HIS A 58 13.97 5.26 5.35
CA HIS A 58 13.78 4.67 6.68
C HIS A 58 13.32 3.21 6.69
N LYS A 59 13.28 2.52 5.54
CA LYS A 59 12.90 1.10 5.50
C LYS A 59 14.05 0.21 5.99
N THR A 60 13.87 -0.46 7.11
CA THR A 60 14.89 -1.28 7.78
C THR A 60 14.75 -2.78 7.48
N LEU A 61 13.52 -3.28 7.35
CA LEU A 61 13.23 -4.70 7.11
C LEU A 61 12.93 -4.98 5.63
N TYR A 62 13.71 -5.90 5.04
CA TYR A 62 13.56 -6.31 3.65
C TYR A 62 13.69 -7.82 3.41
N TYR A 63 14.25 -8.60 4.34
CA TYR A 63 14.32 -10.07 4.24
C TYR A 63 13.30 -10.80 5.12
N ASP A 64 13.05 -10.30 6.33
CA ASP A 64 12.07 -10.86 7.27
C ASP A 64 10.67 -10.29 6.97
N VAL A 65 10.01 -10.88 5.97
CA VAL A 65 8.72 -10.42 5.43
C VAL A 65 7.53 -11.21 5.99
N GLU A 66 7.79 -12.33 6.65
CA GLU A 66 6.79 -13.25 7.21
C GLU A 66 5.81 -12.60 8.21
N PRO A 67 6.23 -11.62 9.05
CA PRO A 67 5.31 -10.93 9.96
C PRO A 67 4.34 -9.98 9.26
N PHE A 68 4.49 -9.72 7.95
CA PHE A 68 3.77 -8.67 7.25
C PHE A 68 2.74 -9.22 6.25
N LEU A 69 1.65 -8.46 6.11
CA LEU A 69 0.77 -8.43 4.95
C LEU A 69 1.18 -7.28 4.04
N PHE A 70 1.04 -7.47 2.73
CA PHE A 70 1.30 -6.45 1.72
C PHE A 70 0.04 -6.22 0.91
N TYR A 71 -0.45 -4.98 0.89
CA TYR A 71 -1.59 -4.57 0.08
C TYR A 71 -1.08 -3.86 -1.16
N VAL A 72 -1.09 -4.58 -2.28
CA VAL A 72 -0.47 -4.16 -3.54
C VAL A 72 -1.54 -3.63 -4.49
N MET A 73 -1.48 -2.34 -4.79
CA MET A 73 -2.38 -1.69 -5.73
C MET A 73 -1.83 -1.78 -7.15
N THR A 74 -2.73 -2.09 -8.08
CA THR A 74 -2.42 -2.19 -9.51
C THR A 74 -3.43 -1.46 -10.37
N GLU A 75 -2.98 -1.10 -11.57
CA GLU A 75 -3.82 -0.61 -12.66
C GLU A 75 -3.74 -1.59 -13.83
N ALA A 76 -4.90 -2.08 -14.28
CA ALA A 76 -5.01 -3.03 -15.37
C ALA A 76 -5.08 -2.34 -16.74
N ASP A 77 -4.36 -2.89 -17.71
CA ASP A 77 -4.51 -2.60 -19.13
C ASP A 77 -4.58 -3.89 -19.96
N ASN A 78 -4.49 -3.77 -21.28
CA ASN A 78 -4.55 -4.92 -22.22
C ASN A 78 -3.40 -5.93 -22.04
N THR A 79 -2.35 -5.61 -21.29
CA THR A 79 -1.14 -6.43 -21.11
C THR A 79 -1.04 -7.10 -19.74
N GLY A 80 -1.75 -6.58 -18.73
CA GLY A 80 -1.79 -7.13 -17.37
C GLY A 80 -2.11 -6.08 -16.31
N CYS A 81 -1.82 -6.42 -15.05
CA CYS A 81 -1.98 -5.55 -13.89
C CYS A 81 -0.62 -4.96 -13.49
N HIS A 82 -0.46 -3.65 -13.68
CA HIS A 82 0.80 -2.94 -13.44
C HIS A 82 0.87 -2.41 -12.01
N LEU A 83 2.01 -2.60 -11.36
CA LEU A 83 2.24 -2.12 -10.00
C LEU A 83 2.18 -0.59 -9.92
N VAL A 84 1.18 -0.07 -9.20
CA VAL A 84 1.02 1.36 -8.92
C VAL A 84 1.73 1.73 -7.62
N GLY A 85 1.57 0.91 -6.60
CA GLY A 85 2.10 1.15 -5.27
C GLY A 85 1.65 0.10 -4.28
N TYR A 86 2.09 0.20 -3.04
CA TYR A 86 1.68 -0.72 -1.99
C TYR A 86 1.78 -0.08 -0.62
N PHE A 87 1.16 -0.71 0.37
CA PHE A 87 1.59 -0.57 1.76
C PHE A 87 1.76 -1.93 2.43
N SER A 88 2.65 -2.02 3.41
CA SER A 88 2.79 -3.19 4.28
C SER A 88 2.15 -2.92 5.63
N LYS A 89 1.63 -3.98 6.26
CA LYS A 89 0.98 -3.96 7.57
C LYS A 89 1.46 -5.16 8.38
N GLU A 90 1.89 -4.94 9.61
CA GLU A 90 2.17 -6.05 10.53
C GLU A 90 0.89 -6.85 10.79
N LYS A 91 0.99 -8.18 10.75
CA LYS A 91 -0.13 -9.06 11.10
C LYS A 91 -0.60 -8.84 12.54
N ASN A 92 0.35 -8.55 13.44
CA ASN A 92 0.10 -8.28 14.85
C ASN A 92 0.91 -7.05 15.29
N SER A 93 0.34 -5.85 15.17
CA SER A 93 0.97 -4.60 15.64
C SER A 93 0.55 -4.28 17.07
N PHE A 94 1.48 -4.32 18.01
CA PHE A 94 1.23 -3.96 19.43
C PHE A 94 0.90 -2.47 19.61
N LEU A 95 1.33 -1.62 18.68
CA LEU A 95 1.13 -0.17 18.70
C LEU A 95 -0.07 0.28 17.85
N ASN A 96 -0.88 -0.66 17.36
CA ASN A 96 -2.01 -0.42 16.45
C ASN A 96 -1.60 0.37 15.18
N TYR A 97 -0.42 0.08 14.63
CA TYR A 97 -0.07 0.61 13.33
C TYR A 97 -0.84 -0.14 12.24
N ASN A 98 -1.60 0.60 11.43
CA ASN A 98 -2.31 0.02 10.28
C ASN A 98 -1.47 0.08 8.99
N VAL A 99 -0.34 0.77 9.03
CA VAL A 99 0.64 0.89 7.94
C VAL A 99 2.05 0.92 8.52
N SER A 100 2.94 0.04 8.04
CA SER A 100 4.37 0.05 8.38
C SER A 100 5.21 0.78 7.34
N CYS A 101 4.96 0.53 6.05
CA CYS A 101 5.57 1.25 4.93
C CYS A 101 4.51 1.51 3.89
N ILE A 102 4.56 2.65 3.21
CA ILE A 102 3.68 2.98 2.09
C ILE A 102 4.49 3.63 0.97
N LEU A 103 4.23 3.22 -0.26
CA LEU A 103 4.93 3.72 -1.44
C LEU A 103 3.98 3.78 -2.63
N THR A 104 4.04 4.88 -3.37
CA THR A 104 3.56 4.97 -4.75
C THR A 104 4.77 4.96 -5.66
N MET A 105 4.75 4.13 -6.71
CA MET A 105 5.86 4.06 -7.66
C MET A 105 6.07 5.43 -8.33
N PRO A 106 7.32 5.82 -8.66
CA PRO A 106 7.63 7.18 -9.11
C PRO A 106 6.78 7.69 -10.27
N GLN A 107 6.51 6.84 -11.25
CA GLN A 107 5.71 7.17 -12.44
C GLN A 107 4.21 7.42 -12.15
N TYR A 108 3.73 7.05 -10.96
CA TYR A 108 2.34 7.24 -10.52
C TYR A 108 2.21 8.26 -9.37
N MET A 109 3.32 8.91 -8.97
CA MET A 109 3.28 9.90 -7.90
C MET A 109 2.46 11.14 -8.30
N ARG A 110 1.83 11.78 -7.30
CA ARG A 110 1.02 13.01 -7.43
C ARG A 110 -0.22 12.89 -8.35
N GLN A 111 -0.67 11.68 -8.65
CA GLN A 111 -1.89 11.42 -9.45
C GLN A 111 -3.08 10.94 -8.62
N GLY A 112 -2.99 11.02 -7.28
CA GLY A 112 -4.06 10.59 -6.36
C GLY A 112 -3.93 9.16 -5.83
N PHE A 113 -3.10 8.30 -6.44
CA PHE A 113 -2.90 6.92 -5.99
C PHE A 113 -2.42 6.77 -4.55
N GLY A 114 -1.48 7.63 -4.10
CA GLY A 114 -1.03 7.61 -2.71
C GLY A 114 -2.16 7.88 -1.71
N LYS A 115 -3.11 8.73 -2.08
CA LYS A 115 -4.30 9.02 -1.28
C LYS A 115 -5.27 7.84 -1.24
N MET A 116 -5.44 7.15 -2.37
CA MET A 116 -6.23 5.92 -2.42
C MET A 116 -5.62 4.79 -1.59
N LEU A 117 -4.29 4.64 -1.57
CA LEU A 117 -3.60 3.69 -0.69
C LEU A 117 -3.83 4.00 0.80
N ILE A 118 -3.78 5.29 1.18
CA ILE A 118 -4.09 5.73 2.55
C ILE A 118 -5.56 5.46 2.90
N ASP A 119 -6.50 5.81 2.01
CA ASP A 119 -7.93 5.58 2.24
C ASP A 119 -8.22 4.07 2.40
N PHE A 120 -7.58 3.23 1.58
CA PHE A 120 -7.70 1.78 1.68
C PHE A 120 -7.15 1.23 3.00
N SER A 121 -6.02 1.74 3.52
CA SER A 121 -5.50 1.29 4.82
C SER A 121 -6.44 1.62 5.97
N TYR A 122 -7.12 2.78 5.93
CA TYR A 122 -8.16 3.13 6.88
C TYR A 122 -9.46 2.35 6.68
N LEU A 123 -9.81 1.99 5.44
CA LEU A 123 -10.96 1.11 5.16
C LEU A 123 -10.77 -0.24 5.84
N LEU A 124 -9.58 -0.84 5.76
CA LEU A 124 -9.26 -2.07 6.47
C LEU A 124 -9.43 -1.90 7.98
N SER A 125 -8.90 -0.82 8.57
CA SER A 125 -9.07 -0.55 10.00
C SER A 125 -10.54 -0.41 10.42
N LYS A 126 -11.38 0.22 9.59
CA LYS A 126 -12.83 0.31 9.83
C LYS A 126 -13.50 -1.06 9.83
N VAL A 127 -13.17 -1.93 8.86
CA VAL A 127 -13.70 -3.30 8.79
C VAL A 127 -13.23 -4.14 9.97
N GLU A 128 -12.02 -3.91 10.47
CA GLU A 128 -11.47 -4.56 11.66
C GLU A 128 -11.98 -3.97 12.99
N GLU A 129 -12.86 -2.95 12.95
CA GLU A 129 -13.34 -2.22 14.13
C GLU A 129 -12.20 -1.62 14.98
N LYS A 130 -11.11 -1.20 14.33
CA LYS A 130 -9.91 -0.64 14.97
C LYS A 130 -9.64 0.78 14.51
N VAL A 131 -9.03 1.55 15.39
CA VAL A 131 -8.34 2.80 15.01
C VAL A 131 -6.89 2.47 14.66
N GLY A 132 -6.32 3.21 13.72
CA GLY A 132 -4.97 2.98 13.23
C GLY A 132 -4.24 4.26 12.88
N SER A 133 -2.92 4.20 12.96
CA SER A 133 -2.01 5.26 12.53
C SER A 133 -0.89 4.63 11.67
N PRO A 134 -0.30 5.37 10.74
CA PRO A 134 0.98 4.95 10.17
C PRO A 134 2.07 4.87 11.24
N GLU A 135 3.00 3.93 11.06
CA GLU A 135 4.25 3.82 11.80
C GLU A 135 5.11 5.09 11.63
N ARG A 136 5.88 5.42 12.66
CA ARG A 136 6.79 6.56 12.69
C ARG A 136 8.25 6.08 12.65
N PRO A 137 9.17 6.82 12.01
CA PRO A 137 8.96 8.11 11.35
C PRO A 137 8.32 7.97 9.94
N LEU A 138 7.43 8.90 9.60
CA LEU A 138 6.97 9.07 8.22
C LEU A 138 8.05 9.80 7.39
N SER A 139 8.14 9.49 6.10
CA SER A 139 8.88 10.34 5.16
C SER A 139 8.20 11.70 4.99
N ASP A 140 8.93 12.72 4.55
CA ASP A 140 8.38 14.07 4.32
C ASP A 140 7.16 14.04 3.37
N LEU A 141 7.27 13.30 2.27
CA LEU A 141 6.16 13.09 1.33
C LEU A 141 5.00 12.31 1.96
N GLY A 142 5.30 11.32 2.80
CA GLY A 142 4.31 10.59 3.57
C GLY A 142 3.53 11.51 4.50
N LEU A 143 4.22 12.35 5.28
CA LEU A 143 3.61 13.30 6.21
C LEU A 143 2.70 14.30 5.50
N ILE A 144 3.13 14.86 4.38
CA ILE A 144 2.31 15.77 3.57
C ILE A 144 1.05 15.05 3.06
N SER A 145 1.18 13.82 2.57
CA SER A 145 0.07 13.03 2.04
C SER A 145 -0.96 12.69 3.12
N TYR A 146 -0.52 12.23 4.30
CA TYR A 146 -1.40 11.94 5.43
C TYR A 146 -2.10 13.19 5.95
N ARG A 147 -1.41 14.32 6.09
CA ARG A 147 -2.04 15.59 6.51
C ARG A 147 -3.11 16.05 5.54
N SER A 148 -2.84 15.96 4.24
CA SER A 148 -3.82 16.29 3.19
C SER A 148 -5.05 15.38 3.26
N TYR A 149 -4.84 14.06 3.41
CA TYR A 149 -5.90 13.07 3.57
C TYR A 149 -6.75 13.33 4.83
N TRP A 150 -6.13 13.50 6.01
CA TRP A 150 -6.86 13.75 7.25
C TRP A 150 -7.69 15.03 7.20
N LYS A 151 -7.14 16.10 6.60
CA LYS A 151 -7.88 17.35 6.39
C LYS A 151 -9.14 17.13 5.55
N GLU A 152 -9.04 16.41 4.44
CA GLU A 152 -10.22 16.13 3.61
C GLU A 152 -11.24 15.25 4.33
N VAL A 153 -10.81 14.17 4.99
CA VAL A 153 -11.74 13.28 5.69
C VAL A 153 -12.49 14.01 6.79
N LEU A 154 -11.80 14.86 7.56
CA LEU A 154 -12.41 15.68 8.60
C LEU A 154 -13.42 16.66 8.01
N LEU A 155 -13.06 17.39 6.95
CA LEU A 155 -13.97 18.33 6.29
C LEU A 155 -15.21 17.62 5.72
N ARG A 156 -15.02 16.46 5.09
CA ARG A 156 -16.12 15.63 4.57
C ARG A 156 -17.03 15.14 5.69
N TYR A 157 -16.46 14.75 6.82
CA TYR A 157 -17.25 14.36 7.99
C TYR A 157 -18.08 15.56 8.50
N MET A 158 -17.42 16.70 8.77
CA MET A 158 -18.09 17.90 9.29
C MET A 158 -19.18 18.43 8.36
N TYR A 159 -18.96 18.36 7.04
CA TYR A 159 -19.96 18.76 6.04
C TYR A 159 -21.23 17.88 6.08
N ASN A 160 -21.07 16.58 6.34
CA ASN A 160 -22.18 15.64 6.42
C ASN A 160 -22.82 15.57 7.82
N PHE A 161 -22.12 16.05 8.84
CA PHE A 161 -22.58 16.01 10.22
C PHE A 161 -23.66 17.09 10.47
N GLN A 162 -24.81 16.67 10.99
CA GLN A 162 -25.96 17.55 11.26
C GLN A 162 -26.10 17.94 12.74
N GLY A 163 -25.24 17.40 13.62
CA GLY A 163 -25.24 17.72 15.04
C GLY A 163 -24.62 19.08 15.34
N LYS A 164 -24.88 19.59 16.55
CA LYS A 164 -24.32 20.87 17.02
C LYS A 164 -22.97 20.73 17.72
N GLU A 165 -22.67 19.53 18.22
CA GLU A 165 -21.46 19.19 18.95
C GLU A 165 -20.98 17.79 18.56
N ILE A 166 -19.67 17.57 18.61
CA ILE A 166 -19.03 16.29 18.30
C ILE A 166 -17.82 16.09 19.22
N SER A 167 -17.66 14.89 19.74
CA SER A 167 -16.45 14.49 20.46
C SER A 167 -15.39 13.90 19.51
N ILE A 168 -14.12 13.90 19.92
CA ILE A 168 -13.03 13.30 19.12
C ILE A 168 -13.18 11.78 18.96
N LYS A 169 -14.03 11.14 19.77
CA LYS A 169 -14.26 9.69 19.75
C LYS A 169 -15.27 9.26 18.68
N GLU A 170 -16.15 10.16 18.27
CA GLU A 170 -17.24 9.97 17.28
C GLU A 170 -16.78 10.26 15.84
#